data_AF-A0A7K2NPY8-F1
#
_entry.id   AF-A0A7K2NPY8-F1
#
_cell.length_a   1.000
_cell.length_b   1.000
_cell.length_c   1.000
_cell.angle_alpha   90.00
_cell.angle_beta   90.00
_cell.angle_gamma   90.00
#
_symmetry.space_group_name_H-M   'P 1'
#
loop_
_entity.id
_entity.type
_entity.pdbx_description
1 polymer ?
#
loop_
_entity_poly.entity_id
_entity_poly.type
_entity_poly.pdbx_seq_one_letter_code
_entity_poly.pdbx_strand_id
1 'polypeptide(L)'
;VLLRTLLAPATGLPLESAADGAFVIALDPALAGLGDEGYGLTVSPQGVLLRAARPAGLLRGVQTVRQLLPYEALSGGPVRGVPWELPAVEITDVPRHAWRGSMLDVARHFQPVSYLRRYVDLLALHKLNVFHLHLTDDQGWRMPVAAHPRLTEVGGRRAESMVGPAGSDRFDGVPHGGSYTRAELRGLVAY
;
A
#
# COMPACT_ATOMS: atom_id res chain seq x y z
N VAL A 1 13.69 0.64 8.94
CA VAL A 1 13.27 1.71 7.99
C VAL A 1 11.76 1.80 7.88
N LEU A 2 11.05 0.76 7.41
CA LEU A 2 9.60 0.84 7.20
C LEU A 2 8.77 1.28 8.42
N LEU A 3 9.00 0.69 9.61
CA LEU A 3 8.27 1.06 10.83
C LEU A 3 8.38 2.57 11.10
N ARG A 4 9.59 3.11 11.00
CA ARG A 4 9.86 4.55 11.17
C ARG A 4 9.12 5.37 10.11
N THR A 5 9.20 4.98 8.84
CA THR A 5 8.50 5.66 7.75
C THR A 5 6.98 5.71 7.97
N LEU A 6 6.41 4.65 8.56
CA LEU A 6 4.96 4.54 8.75
C LEU A 6 4.44 5.14 10.06
N LEU A 7 5.27 5.26 11.09
CA LEU A 7 4.86 5.78 12.41
C LEU A 7 5.35 7.21 12.69
N ALA A 8 6.56 7.58 12.25
CA ALA A 8 7.14 8.89 12.55
C ALA A 8 6.26 10.07 12.08
N PRO A 9 5.54 10.02 10.93
CA PRO A 9 4.67 11.12 10.52
C PRO A 9 3.59 11.45 11.57
N ALA A 10 2.96 10.43 12.16
CA ALA A 10 1.90 10.61 13.13
C ALA A 10 2.44 10.90 14.54
N THR A 11 3.45 10.13 14.97
CA THR A 11 3.92 10.17 16.37
C THR A 11 4.91 11.29 16.65
N GLY A 12 5.64 11.76 15.63
CA GLY A 12 6.78 12.66 15.78
C GLY A 12 7.96 12.04 16.52
N LEU A 13 7.91 10.74 16.84
CA LEU A 13 9.01 10.04 17.52
C LEU A 13 10.14 9.74 16.53
N PRO A 14 11.41 9.93 16.93
CA PRO A 14 12.53 9.72 16.02
C PRO A 14 12.76 8.23 15.69
N LEU A 15 12.38 7.34 16.62
CA LEU A 15 12.48 5.87 16.50
C LEU A 15 13.87 5.45 16.00
N GLU A 16 14.92 5.98 16.63
CA GLU A 16 16.32 5.73 16.27
C GLU A 16 16.69 4.27 16.48
N SER A 17 17.66 3.79 15.70
CA SER A 17 18.15 2.42 15.87
C SER A 17 19.12 2.41 17.05
N ALA A 18 18.90 1.52 18.01
CA ALA A 18 19.77 1.30 19.16
C ALA A 18 20.03 -0.20 19.34
N ALA A 19 21.19 -0.56 19.88
CA ALA A 19 21.56 -1.96 20.12
C ALA A 19 20.72 -2.61 21.24
N ASP A 20 20.23 -1.80 22.16
CA ASP A 20 19.45 -2.13 23.35
C ASP A 20 18.00 -1.60 23.26
N GLY A 21 17.51 -1.37 22.03
CA GLY A 21 16.17 -0.82 21.81
C GLY A 21 15.06 -1.75 22.32
N ALA A 22 14.05 -1.16 22.97
CA ALA A 22 12.87 -1.90 23.47
C ALA A 22 11.94 -2.41 22.35
N PHE A 23 12.14 -2.01 21.10
CA PHE A 23 11.41 -2.52 19.95
C PHE A 23 12.38 -3.22 18.99
N VAL A 24 12.35 -4.55 19.00
CA VAL A 24 13.22 -5.40 18.20
C VAL A 24 12.45 -5.92 16.98
N ILE A 25 13.01 -5.69 15.79
CA ILE A 25 12.55 -6.29 14.54
C ILE A 25 13.67 -7.19 14.02
N ALA A 26 13.43 -8.49 13.94
CA ALA A 26 14.47 -9.47 13.60
C ALA A 26 14.01 -10.43 12.49
N LEU A 27 14.90 -10.65 11.51
CA LEU A 27 14.80 -11.83 10.66
C LEU A 27 15.31 -13.02 11.46
N ASP A 28 14.48 -14.05 11.57
CA ASP A 28 14.78 -15.28 12.27
C ASP A 28 14.56 -16.46 11.30
N PRO A 29 15.58 -16.86 10.52
CA PRO A 29 15.47 -17.98 9.59
C PRO A 29 15.14 -19.31 10.25
N ALA A 30 15.37 -19.44 11.57
CA ALA A 30 15.02 -20.62 12.34
C ALA A 30 13.53 -20.65 12.74
N LEU A 31 12.78 -19.56 12.53
CA LEU A 31 11.34 -19.48 12.74
C LEU A 31 10.59 -20.31 11.68
N ALA A 32 10.52 -21.62 11.92
CA ALA A 32 9.89 -22.57 11.03
C ALA A 32 8.35 -22.56 11.14
N GLY A 33 7.68 -23.07 10.12
CA GLY A 33 6.22 -23.32 10.13
C GLY A 33 5.33 -22.12 9.79
N LEU A 34 5.90 -20.93 9.56
CA LEU A 34 5.13 -19.70 9.27
C LEU A 34 5.17 -19.25 7.80
N GLY A 35 5.92 -19.95 6.94
CA GLY A 35 6.06 -19.63 5.52
C GLY A 35 6.74 -18.28 5.27
N ASP A 36 6.56 -17.73 4.06
CA ASP A 36 7.26 -16.51 3.64
C ASP A 36 6.64 -15.21 4.17
N GLU A 37 5.38 -15.24 4.59
CA GLU A 37 4.63 -14.05 5.01
C GLU A 37 4.15 -14.10 6.46
N GLY A 38 4.41 -15.19 7.17
CA GLY A 38 4.05 -15.30 8.57
C GLY A 38 5.03 -14.62 9.51
N TYR A 39 4.55 -14.24 10.68
CA TYR A 39 5.33 -13.55 11.70
C TYR A 39 4.85 -13.89 13.12
N GLY A 40 5.76 -13.70 14.08
CA GLY A 40 5.46 -13.67 15.50
C GLY A 40 5.66 -12.27 16.06
N LEU A 41 4.70 -11.78 16.85
CA LEU A 41 4.74 -10.49 17.53
C LEU A 41 4.46 -10.72 19.03
N THR A 42 5.39 -10.30 19.87
CA THR A 42 5.24 -10.27 21.33
C THR A 42 5.35 -8.83 21.79
N VAL A 43 4.36 -8.37 22.56
CA VAL A 43 4.36 -7.07 23.23
C VAL A 43 4.22 -7.34 24.73
N SER A 44 5.18 -6.85 25.52
CA SER A 44 5.16 -6.96 26.97
C SER A 44 5.65 -5.66 27.62
N PRO A 45 5.56 -5.51 28.96
CA PRO A 45 6.13 -4.37 29.66
C PRO A 45 7.65 -4.22 29.49
N GLN A 46 8.35 -5.28 29.07
CA GLN A 46 9.81 -5.28 28.84
C GLN A 46 10.18 -4.84 27.42
N GLY A 47 9.24 -4.88 26.48
CA GLY A 47 9.47 -4.46 25.10
C GLY A 47 8.58 -5.15 24.07
N VAL A 48 8.91 -4.92 22.81
CA VAL A 48 8.25 -5.47 21.62
C VAL A 48 9.27 -6.29 20.83
N LEU A 49 8.89 -7.52 20.50
CA LEU A 49 9.64 -8.39 19.59
C LEU A 49 8.77 -8.75 18.39
N LEU A 50 9.15 -8.28 17.21
CA LEU A 50 8.60 -8.71 15.92
C LEU A 50 9.64 -9.55 15.18
N ARG A 51 9.28 -10.79 14.86
CA ARG A 51 10.15 -11.70 14.12
C ARG A 51 9.44 -12.40 12.98
N ALA A 52 10.17 -12.68 11.90
CA ALA A 52 9.69 -13.47 10.77
C ALA A 52 10.86 -14.18 10.08
N ALA A 53 10.56 -15.28 9.39
CA ALA A 53 11.57 -16.00 8.60
C ALA A 53 12.03 -15.21 7.36
N ARG A 54 11.15 -14.35 6.81
CA ARG A 54 11.37 -13.57 5.59
C ARG A 54 10.93 -12.13 5.76
N PRO A 55 11.46 -11.19 4.94
CA PRO A 55 11.09 -9.79 5.00
C PRO A 55 9.58 -9.54 4.87
N ALA A 56 8.87 -10.29 4.03
CA ALA A 56 7.43 -10.09 3.82
C ALA A 56 6.63 -10.31 5.12
N GLY A 57 7.00 -11.29 5.95
CA GLY A 57 6.40 -11.47 7.28
C GLY A 57 6.62 -10.27 8.20
N LEU A 58 7.82 -9.68 8.21
CA LEU A 58 8.08 -8.44 8.96
C LEU A 58 7.19 -7.30 8.47
N LEU A 59 7.00 -7.16 7.16
CA LEU A 59 6.10 -6.15 6.58
C LEU A 59 4.67 -6.34 7.10
N ARG A 60 4.16 -7.58 7.18
CA ARG A 60 2.83 -7.89 7.73
C ARG A 60 2.73 -7.55 9.21
N GLY A 61 3.73 -7.93 10.00
CA GLY A 61 3.77 -7.63 11.43
C GLY A 61 3.81 -6.14 11.75
N VAL A 62 4.53 -5.34 10.96
CA VAL A 62 4.51 -3.88 11.07
C VAL A 62 3.09 -3.32 10.88
N GLN A 63 2.29 -3.87 9.97
CA GLN A 63 0.90 -3.40 9.82
C GLN A 63 0.04 -3.75 11.04
N THR A 64 0.25 -4.91 11.64
CA THR A 64 -0.43 -5.28 12.89
C THR A 64 -0.05 -4.33 14.02
N VAL A 65 1.22 -3.98 14.16
CA VAL A 65 1.67 -2.97 15.14
C VAL A 65 0.97 -1.63 14.92
N ARG A 66 0.86 -1.18 13.66
CA ARG A 66 0.12 0.06 13.33
C ARG A 66 -1.36 0.00 13.70
N GLN A 67 -1.97 -1.19 13.60
CA GLN A 67 -3.39 -1.41 13.92
C GLN A 67 -3.63 -1.60 15.43
N LEU A 68 -2.61 -1.98 16.20
CA LEU A 68 -2.68 -2.08 17.66
C LEU A 68 -2.53 -0.71 18.34
N LEU A 69 -1.91 0.26 17.67
CA LEU A 69 -1.87 1.66 18.11
C LEU A 69 -3.23 2.35 17.90
N PRO A 70 -3.50 3.48 18.59
CA PRO A 70 -4.64 4.34 18.29
C PRO A 70 -4.71 4.73 16.80
N TYR A 71 -5.91 4.97 16.28
CA TYR A 71 -6.12 5.20 14.84
C TYR A 71 -5.35 6.44 14.33
N GLU A 72 -5.01 7.37 15.21
CA GLU A 72 -4.17 8.54 14.95
C GLU A 72 -2.78 8.17 14.44
N ALA A 73 -2.28 6.96 14.75
CA ALA A 73 -1.03 6.43 14.20
C ALA A 73 -1.09 6.20 12.67
N LEU A 74 -2.28 6.23 12.07
CA LEU A 74 -2.47 6.17 10.62
C LEU A 74 -2.52 7.56 9.95
N SER A 75 -2.39 8.64 10.74
CA SER A 75 -2.34 10.01 10.24
C SER A 75 -1.12 10.25 9.34
N GLY A 76 -1.30 11.07 8.30
CA GLY A 76 -0.21 11.53 7.44
C GLY A 76 0.63 12.67 8.04
N GLY A 77 0.27 13.16 9.23
CA GLY A 77 0.94 14.27 9.90
C GLY A 77 0.84 14.19 11.42
N PRO A 78 1.62 15.03 12.13
CA PRO A 78 1.85 14.88 13.55
C PRO A 78 0.58 15.11 14.36
N VAL A 79 0.31 14.20 15.30
CA VAL A 79 -0.81 14.27 16.23
C VAL A 79 -0.29 14.43 17.65
N ARG A 80 -0.89 15.35 18.42
CA ARG A 80 -0.49 15.65 19.81
C ARG A 80 -1.55 15.19 20.79
N GLY A 81 -1.14 14.92 22.04
CA GLY A 81 -2.05 14.55 23.11
C GLY A 81 -2.60 13.13 23.01
N VAL A 82 -2.03 12.29 22.14
CA VAL A 82 -2.37 10.87 22.01
C VAL A 82 -1.30 10.04 22.73
N PRO A 83 -1.68 9.15 23.66
CA PRO A 83 -0.76 8.18 24.23
C PRO A 83 -0.44 7.10 23.18
N TRP A 84 0.83 6.95 22.83
CA TRP A 84 1.29 5.93 21.89
C TRP A 84 1.57 4.61 22.63
N GLU A 85 0.50 3.92 22.99
CA GLU A 85 0.56 2.69 23.79
C GLU A 85 0.21 1.46 22.95
N LEU A 86 0.92 0.36 23.20
CA LEU A 86 0.60 -0.96 22.65
C LEU A 86 0.07 -1.87 23.78
N PRO A 87 -1.02 -2.62 23.55
CA PRO A 87 -1.48 -3.61 24.52
C PRO A 87 -0.48 -4.78 24.61
N ALA A 88 -0.32 -5.36 25.79
CA ALA A 88 0.46 -6.58 25.97
C ALA A 88 -0.24 -7.76 25.29
N VAL A 89 0.40 -8.38 24.30
CA VAL A 89 -0.17 -9.42 23.44
C VAL A 89 0.90 -10.36 22.89
N GLU A 90 0.50 -11.59 22.58
CA GLU A 90 1.27 -12.51 21.75
C GLU A 90 0.45 -12.90 20.52
N ILE A 91 1.03 -12.70 19.33
CA ILE A 91 0.38 -12.94 18.05
C ILE A 91 1.29 -13.80 17.18
N THR A 92 0.75 -14.91 16.68
CA THR A 92 1.32 -15.66 15.57
C THR A 92 0.33 -15.58 14.42
N ASP A 93 0.75 -15.06 13.26
CA ASP A 93 -0.15 -14.80 12.14
C ASP A 93 0.45 -15.29 10.82
N VAL A 94 -0.38 -15.89 9.98
CA VAL A 94 -0.04 -16.45 8.67
C VAL A 94 -1.18 -16.22 7.68
N PRO A 95 -0.91 -15.88 6.41
CA PRO A 95 -1.98 -15.73 5.45
C PRO A 95 -2.59 -17.08 5.08
N ARG A 96 -3.93 -17.16 5.09
CA ARG A 96 -4.67 -18.32 4.58
C ARG A 96 -4.46 -18.54 3.07
N HIS A 97 -4.37 -17.46 2.31
CA HIS A 97 -4.24 -17.49 0.85
C HIS A 97 -2.98 -16.77 0.41
N ALA A 98 -2.18 -17.41 -0.45
CA ALA A 98 -0.96 -16.82 -0.99
C ALA A 98 -1.23 -15.66 -1.97
N TRP A 99 -2.39 -15.65 -2.65
CA TRP A 99 -2.79 -14.59 -3.55
C TRP A 99 -3.91 -13.75 -2.93
N ARG A 100 -3.62 -12.50 -2.61
CA ARG A 100 -4.56 -11.55 -1.98
C ARG A 100 -4.51 -10.25 -2.76
N GLY A 101 -5.37 -10.17 -3.78
CA GLY A 101 -5.32 -9.12 -4.77
C GLY A 101 -6.45 -8.10 -4.66
N SER A 102 -6.18 -6.89 -5.13
CA SER A 102 -7.22 -5.92 -5.49
C SER A 102 -6.95 -5.39 -6.89
N MET A 103 -8.02 -5.16 -7.66
CA MET A 103 -7.96 -4.56 -8.99
C MET A 103 -8.41 -3.11 -8.94
N LEU A 104 -7.69 -2.21 -9.61
CA LEU A 104 -8.11 -0.82 -9.81
C LEU A 104 -8.22 -0.51 -11.29
N ASP A 105 -9.39 -0.01 -11.68
CA ASP A 105 -9.67 0.46 -13.04
C ASP A 105 -9.26 1.91 -13.19
N VAL A 106 -8.21 2.14 -13.97
CA VAL A 106 -7.75 3.48 -14.32
C VAL A 106 -7.99 3.81 -15.79
N ALA A 107 -8.49 2.84 -16.56
CA ALA A 107 -8.85 3.02 -17.96
C ALA A 107 -10.15 3.82 -18.08
N ARG A 108 -11.17 3.50 -17.26
CA ARG A 108 -12.45 4.21 -17.28
C ARG A 108 -12.33 5.63 -16.75
N HIS A 109 -11.67 5.80 -15.60
CA HIS A 109 -11.34 7.11 -15.03
C HIS A 109 -9.89 7.12 -14.57
N PHE A 110 -9.11 8.04 -15.14
CA PHE A 110 -7.68 8.14 -14.89
C PHE A 110 -7.45 8.59 -13.45
N GLN A 111 -6.51 7.93 -12.78
CA GLN A 111 -6.05 8.31 -11.45
C GLN A 111 -4.56 8.70 -11.51
N PRO A 112 -4.15 9.81 -10.88
CA PRO A 112 -2.75 10.21 -10.84
C PRO A 112 -1.91 9.21 -10.05
N VAL A 113 -0.60 9.16 -10.30
CA VAL A 113 0.32 8.21 -9.64
C VAL A 113 0.34 8.37 -8.11
N SER A 114 0.14 9.59 -7.61
CA SER A 114 -0.01 9.84 -6.17
C SER A 114 -1.20 9.09 -5.56
N TYR A 115 -2.32 9.00 -6.28
CA TYR A 115 -3.47 8.19 -5.88
C TYR A 115 -3.10 6.71 -5.87
N LEU A 116 -2.38 6.22 -6.88
CA LEU A 116 -1.96 4.81 -6.95
C LEU A 116 -1.03 4.43 -5.79
N ARG A 117 -0.09 5.29 -5.42
CA ARG A 117 0.77 5.06 -4.25
C ARG A 117 -0.04 4.99 -2.96
N ARG A 118 -0.98 5.92 -2.77
CA ARG A 118 -1.90 5.87 -1.63
C ARG A 118 -2.74 4.60 -1.62
N TYR A 119 -3.17 4.13 -2.80
CA TYR A 119 -3.90 2.87 -2.93
C TYR A 119 -3.02 1.68 -2.51
N VAL A 120 -1.77 1.61 -2.96
CA VAL A 120 -0.78 0.60 -2.54
C VAL A 120 -0.56 0.62 -1.02
N ASP A 121 -0.47 1.80 -0.40
CA ASP A 121 -0.35 1.89 1.07
C ASP A 121 -1.54 1.24 1.79
N LEU A 122 -2.76 1.43 1.25
CA LEU A 122 -3.96 0.83 1.79
C LEU A 122 -3.99 -0.69 1.56
N LEU A 123 -3.57 -1.18 0.39
CA LEU A 123 -3.42 -2.62 0.14
C LEU A 123 -2.43 -3.24 1.14
N ALA A 124 -1.29 -2.58 1.36
CA ALA A 124 -0.27 -3.02 2.30
C ALA A 124 -0.81 -3.07 3.73
N LEU A 125 -1.50 -2.03 4.19
CA LEU A 125 -2.16 -1.96 5.51
C LEU A 125 -3.10 -3.15 5.75
N HIS A 126 -3.83 -3.58 4.72
CA HIS A 126 -4.73 -4.73 4.76
C HIS A 126 -4.07 -6.06 4.40
N LYS A 127 -2.72 -6.10 4.36
CA LYS A 127 -1.92 -7.28 4.09
C LYS A 127 -2.19 -7.93 2.72
N LEU A 128 -2.75 -7.19 1.77
CA LEU A 128 -2.85 -7.58 0.36
C LEU A 128 -1.45 -7.56 -0.27
N ASN A 129 -1.25 -8.42 -1.28
CA ASN A 129 0.08 -8.64 -1.87
C ASN A 129 0.08 -8.62 -3.40
N VAL A 130 -1.08 -8.45 -4.02
CA VAL A 130 -1.20 -8.28 -5.47
C VAL A 130 -1.99 -7.01 -5.76
N PHE A 131 -1.41 -6.15 -6.60
CA PHE A 131 -2.11 -5.02 -7.17
C PHE A 131 -2.31 -5.25 -8.67
N HIS A 132 -3.55 -5.49 -9.08
CA HIS A 132 -3.92 -5.62 -10.48
C HIS A 132 -4.35 -4.24 -11.01
N LEU A 133 -3.49 -3.60 -11.79
CA LEU A 133 -3.79 -2.31 -12.40
C LEU A 133 -4.37 -2.50 -13.81
N HIS A 134 -5.67 -2.25 -14.00
CA HIS A 134 -6.35 -2.36 -15.29
C HIS A 134 -6.09 -1.08 -16.10
N LEU A 135 -5.13 -1.16 -17.03
CA LEU A 135 -4.52 -0.01 -17.70
C LEU A 135 -5.19 0.41 -19.02
N THR A 136 -6.05 -0.43 -19.58
CA THR A 136 -6.54 -0.26 -20.96
C THR A 136 -7.98 -0.71 -21.09
N ASP A 137 -8.79 0.11 -21.75
CA ASP A 137 -10.17 -0.21 -22.09
C ASP A 137 -10.66 0.71 -23.22
N ASP A 138 -11.91 0.57 -23.66
CA ASP A 138 -12.49 1.36 -24.76
C ASP A 138 -12.41 2.88 -24.48
N GLN A 139 -12.59 3.27 -23.22
CA GLN A 139 -12.66 4.67 -22.79
C GLN A 139 -11.28 5.28 -22.47
N GLY A 140 -10.21 4.49 -22.58
CA GLY A 140 -8.86 5.03 -22.49
C GLY A 140 -7.73 4.02 -22.34
N TRP A 141 -6.57 4.41 -22.86
CA TRP A 141 -5.31 3.66 -22.81
C TRP A 141 -4.28 4.42 -21.96
N ARG A 142 -3.82 3.80 -20.85
CA ARG A 142 -2.98 4.49 -19.84
C ARG A 142 -1.50 4.12 -19.88
N MET A 143 -1.13 3.06 -20.61
CA MET A 143 0.24 2.53 -20.61
C MET A 143 1.08 3.04 -21.80
N PRO A 144 2.27 3.61 -21.60
CA PRO A 144 3.08 4.09 -22.72
C PRO A 144 3.74 2.91 -23.45
N VAL A 145 3.58 2.86 -24.77
CA VAL A 145 4.24 1.88 -25.65
C VAL A 145 5.09 2.64 -26.66
N ALA A 146 6.41 2.52 -26.55
CA ALA A 146 7.36 3.34 -27.32
C ALA A 146 7.17 3.24 -28.85
N ALA A 147 6.83 2.06 -29.36
CA ALA A 147 6.56 1.84 -30.78
C ALA A 147 5.22 2.42 -31.25
N HIS A 148 4.31 2.75 -30.33
CA HIS A 148 2.95 3.18 -30.62
C HIS A 148 2.55 4.41 -29.77
N PRO A 149 3.19 5.58 -30.00
CA PRO A 149 2.96 6.79 -29.20
C PRO A 149 1.49 7.27 -29.24
N ARG A 150 0.80 7.02 -30.36
CA ARG A 150 -0.62 7.37 -30.53
C ARG A 150 -1.55 6.69 -29.52
N LEU A 151 -1.15 5.56 -28.91
CA LEU A 151 -1.95 4.90 -27.87
C LEU A 151 -2.19 5.83 -26.67
N THR A 152 -1.20 6.63 -26.27
CA THR A 152 -1.35 7.58 -25.17
C THR A 152 -1.65 9.00 -25.65
N GLU A 153 -1.11 9.44 -26.79
CA GLU A 153 -1.36 10.78 -27.35
C GLU A 153 -2.83 10.97 -27.76
N VAL A 154 -3.43 9.93 -28.37
CA VAL A 154 -4.83 9.92 -28.80
C VAL A 154 -5.67 9.05 -27.87
N GLY A 155 -5.31 7.77 -27.72
CA GLY A 155 -6.08 6.80 -26.93
C GLY A 155 -6.10 7.09 -25.43
N GLY A 156 -5.25 7.97 -24.91
CA GLY A 156 -5.26 8.41 -23.52
C GLY A 156 -6.35 9.44 -23.19
N ARG A 157 -7.19 9.84 -24.14
CA ARG A 157 -8.16 10.93 -23.99
C ARG A 157 -9.49 10.60 -24.66
N ARG A 158 -10.57 11.16 -24.12
CA ARG A 158 -11.91 11.18 -24.73
C ARG A 158 -12.52 12.58 -24.58
N ALA A 159 -13.45 12.92 -25.47
CA ALA A 159 -14.08 14.24 -25.50
C ALA A 159 -15.06 14.47 -24.34
N GLU A 160 -15.70 13.41 -23.86
CA GLU A 160 -16.75 13.46 -22.84
C GLU A 160 -17.01 12.06 -22.26
N SER A 161 -17.82 11.98 -21.21
CA SER A 161 -18.19 10.72 -20.55
C SER A 161 -19.71 10.53 -20.56
N MET A 162 -20.15 9.31 -20.82
CA MET A 162 -21.55 8.93 -20.73
C MET A 162 -22.07 9.08 -19.29
N VAL A 163 -23.23 9.70 -19.14
CA VAL A 163 -23.91 9.90 -17.86
C VAL A 163 -25.04 8.90 -17.73
N GLY A 164 -24.96 8.05 -16.70
CA GLY A 164 -25.96 7.01 -16.42
C GLY A 164 -25.50 5.61 -16.85
N PRO A 165 -26.43 4.65 -16.99
CA PRO A 165 -26.09 3.27 -17.32
C PRO A 165 -25.55 3.13 -18.75
N ALA A 166 -24.98 1.97 -19.05
CA ALA A 166 -24.55 1.62 -20.39
C ALA A 166 -25.69 1.74 -21.41
N GLY A 167 -25.42 2.41 -22.52
CA GLY A 167 -26.41 2.69 -23.57
C GLY A 167 -27.14 4.03 -23.42
N SER A 168 -26.79 4.86 -22.43
CA SER A 168 -27.27 6.24 -22.32
C SER A 168 -26.78 7.08 -23.50
N ASP A 169 -27.64 7.98 -23.99
CA ASP A 169 -27.34 9.00 -25.01
C ASP A 169 -26.91 10.34 -24.39
N ARG A 170 -26.87 10.43 -23.05
CA ARG A 170 -26.46 11.63 -22.32
C ARG A 170 -24.96 11.61 -22.04
N PHE A 171 -24.30 12.74 -22.29
CA PHE A 171 -22.88 12.95 -22.02
C PHE A 171 -22.66 14.21 -21.19
N ASP A 172 -21.55 14.25 -20.46
CA ASP A 172 -21.19 15.38 -19.59
C ASP A 172 -20.57 16.57 -20.33
N GLY A 173 -20.13 16.40 -21.59
CA GLY A 173 -19.42 17.42 -22.37
C GLY A 173 -18.05 17.78 -21.81
N VAL A 174 -17.47 16.99 -20.89
CA VAL A 174 -16.21 17.29 -20.20
C VAL A 174 -15.09 16.37 -20.69
N PRO A 175 -14.05 16.92 -21.36
CA PRO A 175 -12.90 16.13 -21.77
C PRO A 175 -12.22 15.43 -20.58
N HIS A 176 -11.98 14.13 -20.71
CA HIS A 176 -11.30 13.32 -19.71
C HIS A 176 -10.10 12.61 -20.32
N GLY A 177 -8.99 12.54 -19.58
CA GLY A 177 -7.83 11.83 -20.07
C GLY A 177 -6.67 11.77 -19.09
N GLY A 178 -5.57 11.18 -19.57
CA GLY A 178 -4.36 10.93 -18.81
C GLY A 178 -3.73 9.62 -19.23
N SER A 179 -2.41 9.54 -19.06
CA SER A 179 -1.64 8.31 -19.22
C SER A 179 -0.41 8.39 -18.35
N TYR A 180 0.15 7.24 -18.01
CA TYR A 180 1.39 7.19 -17.24
C TYR A 180 2.59 7.25 -18.17
N THR A 181 3.68 7.77 -17.66
CA THR A 181 5.01 7.60 -18.24
C THR A 181 5.62 6.27 -17.81
N ARG A 182 6.63 5.80 -18.56
CA ARG A 182 7.38 4.60 -18.18
C ARG A 182 8.09 4.79 -16.83
N ALA A 183 8.57 6.00 -16.56
CA ALA A 183 9.22 6.34 -15.30
C ALA A 183 8.24 6.25 -14.13
N GLU A 184 7.03 6.76 -14.30
CA GLU A 184 5.97 6.66 -13.28
C GLU A 184 5.57 5.22 -12.98
N LEU A 185 5.35 4.39 -14.01
CA LEU A 185 5.00 2.97 -13.78
C LEU A 185 6.15 2.20 -13.13
N ARG A 186 7.40 2.42 -13.55
CA ARG A 186 8.57 1.83 -12.86
C ARG A 186 8.67 2.29 -11.41
N GLY A 187 8.44 3.58 -11.19
CA GLY A 187 8.42 4.17 -9.85
C GLY A 187 7.28 3.66 -8.98
N LEU A 188 6.17 3.21 -9.57
CA LEU A 188 5.07 2.55 -8.88
C LEU A 188 5.38 1.08 -8.58
N VAL A 189 6.04 0.36 -9.49
CA VAL A 189 6.46 -1.03 -9.25
C VAL A 189 7.52 -1.13 -8.15
N ALA A 190 8.39 -0.14 -8.06
CA ALA A 190 9.41 -0.07 -7.01
C ALA A 190 8.87 0.40 -5.65
N TYR A 191 7.71 1.07 -5.64
CA TYR A 191 7.06 1.60 -4.45
C TYR A 191 6.26 0.49 -3.74
#